data_AF-A0A9Q0ES76-F1
#
_entry.id   AF-A0A9Q0ES76-F1
#
_cell.length_a   1.000
_cell.length_b   1.000
_cell.length_c   1.000
_cell.angle_alpha   90.00
_cell.angle_beta   90.00
_cell.angle_gamma   90.00
#
_symmetry.space_group_name_H-M   'P 1'
#
loop_
_entity.id
_entity.type
_entity.pdbx_description
1 polymer ?
#
loop_
_entity_poly.entity_id
_entity_poly.type
_entity_poly.pdbx_seq_one_letter_code
_entity_poly.pdbx_strand_id
1 'polypeptide(L)'
;MDKIEKHIRSTAETDESKPLDKPEQFLFQLSQIPSFSERVFCILFQSSFHECISAVQRKVEILQTVCKVLQSGKCVMQILGLVLAFGNFMNGGNRSRGQADGFTLDILPKLKDVKSADNSQSLLSYIVAYYLRHFDEDAGRESCVYPLPEPQDLFQASQMKFEDFQRDLRKLRKDLNVCSAQTEKVSLQGPNGAISEPSEN
;
A
#
# COMPACT_ATOMS: atom_id res chain seq x y z
N MET A 1 -27.20 20.27 11.89
CA MET A 1 -27.09 21.27 12.98
C MET A 1 -28.44 21.92 13.29
N ASP A 2 -29.35 21.98 12.33
CA ASP A 2 -30.68 22.63 12.43
C ASP A 2 -31.57 22.11 13.56
N LYS A 3 -31.49 20.82 13.89
CA LYS A 3 -32.24 20.24 15.02
C LYS A 3 -31.73 20.74 16.38
N ILE A 4 -30.44 21.01 16.49
CA ILE A 4 -29.78 21.52 17.71
C ILE A 4 -30.12 23.00 17.87
N GLU A 5 -30.03 23.80 16.81
CA GLU A 5 -30.47 25.20 16.85
C GLU A 5 -31.95 25.34 17.19
N LYS A 6 -32.81 24.51 16.59
CA LYS A 6 -34.25 24.51 16.87
C LYS A 6 -34.54 24.12 18.32
N HIS A 7 -33.83 23.11 18.84
CA HIS A 7 -33.97 22.71 20.24
C HIS A 7 -33.53 23.84 21.18
N ILE A 8 -32.34 24.41 20.97
CA ILE A 8 -31.81 25.47 21.84
C ILE A 8 -32.67 26.74 21.79
N ARG A 9 -33.19 27.13 20.61
CA ARG A 9 -34.16 28.23 20.50
C ARG A 9 -35.47 27.92 21.23
N SER A 10 -36.00 26.70 21.08
CA SER A 10 -37.22 26.32 21.78
C SER A 10 -37.06 26.33 23.30
N THR A 11 -35.91 25.89 23.82
CA THR A 11 -35.62 25.90 25.25
C THR A 11 -35.44 27.31 25.78
N ALA A 12 -34.79 28.20 25.01
CA ALA A 12 -34.63 29.62 25.34
C ALA A 12 -35.95 30.39 25.32
N GLU A 13 -36.90 30.06 24.44
CA GLU A 13 -38.22 30.69 24.35
C GLU A 13 -39.18 30.23 25.47
N THR A 14 -39.04 29.01 25.97
CA THR A 14 -39.93 28.47 27.01
C THR A 14 -39.47 28.69 28.46
N ASP A 15 -38.18 28.92 28.68
CA ASP A 15 -37.60 29.05 30.02
C ASP A 15 -36.35 29.95 29.98
N GLU A 16 -36.54 31.27 29.84
CA GLU A 16 -35.47 32.29 29.87
C GLU A 16 -34.58 32.20 31.14
N SER A 17 -35.00 31.44 32.16
CA SER A 17 -34.36 31.37 33.48
C SER A 17 -33.36 30.22 33.64
N LYS A 18 -33.33 29.24 32.71
CA LYS A 18 -32.47 28.05 32.83
C LYS A 18 -31.20 28.20 31.97
N PRO A 19 -30.02 28.40 32.58
CA PRO A 19 -28.77 28.40 31.83
C PRO A 19 -28.53 27.02 31.21
N LEU A 20 -28.19 26.99 29.91
CA LEU A 20 -27.76 25.77 29.20
C LEU A 20 -26.66 25.07 29.98
N ASP A 21 -26.65 23.74 29.98
CA ASP A 21 -25.55 22.99 30.59
C ASP A 21 -24.28 23.05 29.71
N LYS A 22 -23.13 22.60 30.22
CA LYS A 22 -21.85 22.70 29.48
C LYS A 22 -21.88 21.99 28.11
N PRO A 23 -22.40 20.74 27.99
CA PRO A 23 -22.59 20.10 26.68
C PRO A 23 -23.47 20.88 25.71
N GLU A 24 -24.60 21.43 26.17
CA GLU A 24 -25.51 22.22 25.34
C GLU A 24 -24.87 23.54 24.90
N GLN A 25 -24.14 24.23 25.79
CA GLN A 25 -23.38 25.43 25.46
C GLN A 25 -22.33 25.15 24.38
N PHE A 26 -21.63 24.01 24.47
CA PHE A 26 -20.65 23.61 23.46
C PHE A 26 -21.31 23.37 22.09
N LEU A 27 -22.41 22.61 22.05
CA LEU A 27 -23.15 22.37 20.81
C LEU A 27 -23.73 23.67 20.21
N PHE A 28 -24.19 24.60 21.07
CA PHE A 28 -24.59 25.93 20.65
C PHE A 28 -23.45 26.68 19.98
N GLN A 29 -22.27 26.73 20.61
CA GLN A 29 -21.09 27.39 20.04
C GLN A 29 -20.70 26.80 18.69
N LEU A 30 -20.74 25.48 18.53
CA LEU A 30 -20.49 24.84 17.24
C LEU A 30 -21.53 25.20 16.17
N SER A 31 -22.80 25.36 16.55
CA SER A 31 -23.86 25.75 15.61
C SER A 31 -23.68 27.16 15.05
N GLN A 32 -23.05 28.06 15.80
CA GLN A 32 -22.76 29.41 15.34
C GLN A 32 -21.66 29.47 14.25
N ILE A 33 -20.94 28.36 13.99
CA ILE A 33 -19.90 28.30 12.97
C ILE A 33 -20.55 28.02 11.60
N PRO A 34 -20.42 28.93 10.62
CA PRO A 34 -20.99 28.73 9.29
C PRO A 34 -20.41 27.49 8.60
N SER A 35 -21.27 26.63 8.05
CA SER A 35 -20.86 25.37 7.40
C SER A 35 -19.90 24.54 8.26
N PHE A 36 -20.18 24.46 9.57
CA PHE A 36 -19.33 23.75 10.53
C PHE A 36 -18.96 22.34 10.08
N SER A 37 -19.96 21.56 9.61
CA SER A 37 -19.75 20.17 9.21
C SER A 37 -18.81 20.04 8.01
N GLU A 38 -18.95 20.90 7.02
CA GLU A 38 -18.07 20.98 5.84
C GLU A 38 -16.65 21.38 6.23
N ARG A 39 -16.50 22.41 7.09
CA ARG A 39 -15.19 22.84 7.59
C ARG A 39 -14.47 21.72 8.34
N VAL A 40 -15.17 21.03 9.24
CA VAL A 40 -14.61 19.90 10.00
C VAL A 40 -14.19 18.77 9.06
N PHE A 41 -15.02 18.42 8.07
CA PHE A 41 -14.67 17.40 7.09
C PHE A 41 -13.40 17.79 6.32
N CYS A 42 -13.30 19.01 5.81
CA CYS A 42 -12.11 19.46 5.07
C CYS A 42 -10.84 19.41 5.94
N ILE A 43 -10.92 19.82 7.21
CA ILE A 43 -9.79 19.77 8.15
C ILE A 43 -9.35 18.32 8.42
N LEU A 44 -10.31 17.41 8.66
CA LEU A 44 -10.02 15.99 8.89
C LEU A 44 -9.50 15.29 7.63
N PHE A 45 -10.01 15.65 6.46
CA PHE A 45 -9.51 15.15 5.19
C PHE A 45 -8.07 15.61 4.96
N GLN A 46 -7.80 16.91 5.12
CA GLN A 46 -6.46 17.47 4.95
C GLN A 46 -5.44 16.78 5.88
N SER A 47 -5.81 16.52 7.13
CA SER A 47 -4.90 15.92 8.11
C SER A 47 -4.56 14.45 7.82
N SER A 48 -5.44 13.71 7.14
CA SER A 48 -5.29 12.27 6.91
C SER A 48 -4.95 11.89 5.46
N PHE A 49 -5.24 12.75 4.49
CA PHE A 49 -5.09 12.43 3.06
C PHE A 49 -3.66 12.05 2.68
N HIS A 50 -2.68 12.85 3.12
CA HIS A 50 -1.27 12.65 2.77
C HIS A 50 -0.75 11.29 3.28
N GLU A 51 -1.11 10.91 4.51
CA GLU A 51 -0.74 9.61 5.07
C GLU A 51 -1.37 8.47 4.28
N CYS A 52 -2.66 8.58 3.95
CA CYS A 52 -3.39 7.54 3.24
C CYS A 52 -2.84 7.33 1.81
N ILE A 53 -2.61 8.41 1.05
CA ILE A 53 -2.05 8.27 -0.32
C ILE A 53 -0.60 7.77 -0.28
N SER A 54 0.20 8.22 0.69
CA SER A 54 1.59 7.74 0.87
C SER A 54 1.63 6.25 1.19
N ALA A 55 0.69 5.76 2.02
CA ALA A 55 0.60 4.34 2.35
C ALA A 55 0.30 3.48 1.11
N VAL A 56 -0.58 3.96 0.22
CA VAL A 56 -0.85 3.30 -1.07
C VAL A 56 0.39 3.33 -1.96
N GLN A 57 1.03 4.50 -2.08
CA GLN A 57 2.22 4.67 -2.92
C GLN A 57 3.37 3.75 -2.51
N ARG A 58 3.71 3.67 -1.21
CA ARG A 58 4.78 2.78 -0.70
C ARG A 58 4.54 1.32 -1.07
N LYS A 59 3.30 0.84 -0.94
CA LYS A 59 2.94 -0.53 -1.31
C LYS A 59 3.13 -0.78 -2.82
N VAL A 60 2.76 0.19 -3.65
CA VAL A 60 2.97 0.11 -5.10
C VAL A 60 4.46 0.12 -5.46
N GLU A 61 5.27 0.96 -4.81
CA GLU A 61 6.73 1.02 -5.00
C GLU A 61 7.41 -0.30 -4.65
N ILE A 62 7.03 -0.93 -3.53
CA ILE A 62 7.53 -2.26 -3.14
C ILE A 62 7.17 -3.29 -4.21
N LEU A 63 5.90 -3.33 -4.63
CA LEU A 63 5.43 -4.27 -5.66
C LEU A 63 6.20 -4.07 -6.98
N GLN A 64 6.34 -2.83 -7.44
CA GLN A 64 7.09 -2.51 -8.65
C GLN A 64 8.55 -2.92 -8.56
N THR A 65 9.20 -2.65 -7.43
CA THR A 65 10.61 -3.01 -7.20
C THR A 65 10.79 -4.51 -7.24
N VAL A 66 9.98 -5.27 -6.50
CA VAL A 66 10.01 -6.73 -6.48
C VAL A 66 9.76 -7.30 -7.88
N CYS A 67 8.73 -6.83 -8.59
CA CYS A 67 8.45 -7.27 -9.95
C CYS A 67 9.62 -7.00 -10.90
N LYS A 68 10.24 -5.82 -10.83
CA LYS A 68 11.39 -5.47 -11.68
C LYS A 68 12.58 -6.38 -11.40
N VAL A 69 12.91 -6.64 -10.14
CA VAL A 69 14.00 -7.55 -9.78
C VAL A 69 13.71 -8.98 -10.24
N LEU A 70 12.49 -9.47 -10.08
CA LEU A 70 12.12 -10.82 -10.55
C LEU A 70 12.13 -10.95 -12.08
N GLN A 71 11.74 -9.90 -12.81
CA GLN A 71 11.67 -9.93 -14.28
C GLN A 71 13.04 -9.78 -14.96
N SER A 72 13.92 -8.92 -14.44
CA SER A 72 15.16 -8.56 -15.13
C SER A 72 16.41 -8.60 -14.25
N GLY A 73 16.30 -9.06 -13.00
CA GLY A 73 17.44 -9.16 -12.09
C GLY A 73 18.45 -10.19 -12.58
N LYS A 74 19.68 -9.76 -12.86
CA LYS A 74 20.78 -10.62 -13.32
C LYS A 74 20.93 -11.87 -12.44
N CYS A 75 20.96 -11.67 -11.13
CA CYS A 75 21.12 -12.73 -10.15
C CYS A 75 19.95 -13.73 -10.15
N VAL A 76 18.71 -13.23 -10.27
CA VAL A 76 17.51 -14.07 -10.42
C VAL A 76 17.62 -14.93 -11.68
N MET A 77 18.00 -14.33 -12.81
CA MET A 77 18.18 -15.06 -14.08
C MET A 77 19.29 -16.11 -14.01
N GLN A 78 20.40 -15.82 -13.32
CA GLN A 78 21.48 -16.78 -13.09
C GLN A 78 21.01 -17.97 -12.26
N ILE A 79 20.26 -17.74 -11.19
CA ILE A 79 19.70 -18.81 -10.34
C ILE A 79 18.70 -19.66 -11.14
N LEU A 80 17.77 -19.04 -11.87
CA LEU A 80 16.83 -19.78 -12.72
C LEU A 80 17.55 -20.57 -13.82
N GLY A 81 18.62 -19.99 -14.40
CA GLY A 81 19.48 -20.66 -15.37
C GLY A 81 20.19 -21.88 -14.79
N LEU A 82 20.68 -21.81 -13.54
CA LEU A 82 21.26 -22.96 -12.84
C LEU A 82 20.24 -24.07 -12.61
N VAL A 83 19.03 -23.71 -12.19
CA VAL A 83 17.94 -24.67 -12.02
C VAL A 83 17.62 -25.37 -13.34
N LEU A 84 17.55 -24.62 -14.45
CA LEU A 84 17.30 -25.17 -15.78
C LEU A 84 18.45 -26.09 -16.23
N ALA A 85 19.70 -25.64 -16.10
CA ALA A 85 20.88 -26.38 -16.53
C ALA A 85 21.04 -27.70 -15.78
N PHE A 86 20.95 -27.68 -14.45
CA PHE A 86 21.03 -28.91 -13.65
C PHE A 86 19.80 -29.80 -13.86
N GLY A 87 18.61 -29.23 -14.00
CA GLY A 87 17.40 -29.97 -14.35
C GLY A 87 17.56 -30.73 -15.68
N ASN A 88 18.06 -30.08 -16.72
CA ASN A 88 18.30 -30.70 -18.02
C ASN A 88 19.38 -31.79 -17.95
N PHE A 89 20.47 -31.55 -17.23
CA PHE A 89 21.54 -32.53 -17.03
C PHE A 89 21.01 -33.79 -16.32
N MET A 90 20.30 -33.62 -15.21
CA MET A 90 19.76 -34.73 -14.41
C MET A 90 18.68 -35.53 -15.14
N ASN A 91 17.91 -34.88 -16.02
CA ASN A 91 16.88 -35.54 -16.83
C ASN A 91 17.38 -35.93 -18.24
N GLY A 92 18.69 -35.90 -18.47
CA GLY A 92 19.30 -36.27 -19.75
C GLY A 92 18.83 -37.64 -20.24
N GLY A 93 18.50 -37.73 -21.53
CA GLY A 93 17.91 -38.94 -22.14
C GLY A 93 16.38 -39.03 -22.04
N ASN A 94 15.72 -38.21 -21.20
CA ASN A 94 14.27 -38.08 -21.24
C ASN A 94 13.86 -37.00 -22.26
N ARG A 95 13.22 -37.42 -23.36
CA ARG A 95 12.81 -36.53 -24.46
C ARG A 95 11.87 -35.39 -24.04
N SER A 96 11.15 -35.54 -22.92
CA SER A 96 10.20 -34.53 -22.41
C SER A 96 10.75 -33.64 -21.30
N ARG A 97 11.90 -34.00 -20.70
CA ARG A 97 12.42 -33.34 -19.47
C ARG A 97 13.90 -32.95 -19.52
N GLY A 98 14.70 -33.61 -20.35
CA GLY A 98 16.15 -33.37 -20.42
C GLY A 98 16.58 -32.31 -21.42
N GLN A 99 15.64 -31.68 -22.13
CA GLN A 99 15.86 -30.66 -23.17
C GLN A 99 14.80 -29.56 -23.05
N ALA A 100 14.55 -29.08 -21.83
CA ALA A 100 13.58 -28.03 -21.58
C ALA A 100 14.19 -26.65 -21.85
N ASP A 101 13.40 -25.74 -22.42
CA ASP A 101 13.75 -24.32 -22.59
C ASP A 101 13.39 -23.47 -21.36
N GLY A 102 12.62 -24.05 -20.44
CA GLY A 102 12.16 -23.39 -19.23
C GLY A 102 11.39 -24.34 -18.33
N PHE A 103 10.95 -23.83 -17.18
CA PHE A 103 10.16 -24.59 -16.21
C PHE A 103 9.13 -23.70 -15.54
N THR A 104 8.09 -24.31 -15.01
CA THR A 104 7.09 -23.65 -14.17
C THR A 104 7.63 -23.43 -12.76
N LEU A 105 7.35 -22.28 -12.14
CA LEU A 105 7.93 -21.91 -10.84
C LEU A 105 7.49 -22.82 -9.67
N ASP A 106 6.46 -23.64 -9.84
CA ASP A 106 5.99 -24.62 -8.84
C ASP A 106 7.03 -25.72 -8.53
N ILE A 107 8.07 -25.86 -9.36
CA ILE A 107 9.19 -26.76 -9.10
C ILE A 107 10.15 -26.22 -8.04
N LEU A 108 10.21 -24.89 -7.82
CA LEU A 108 11.21 -24.28 -6.94
C LEU A 108 11.13 -24.82 -5.50
N PRO A 109 9.94 -24.99 -4.87
CA PRO A 109 9.84 -25.59 -3.54
C PRO A 109 10.30 -27.05 -3.48
N LYS A 110 10.29 -27.78 -4.61
CA LYS A 110 10.64 -29.21 -4.70
C LYS A 110 12.15 -29.44 -4.78
N LEU A 111 12.95 -28.40 -5.05
CA LEU A 111 14.41 -28.50 -5.16
C LEU A 111 15.08 -28.98 -3.85
N LYS A 112 14.44 -28.73 -2.70
CA LYS A 112 14.93 -29.20 -1.40
C LYS A 112 14.76 -30.71 -1.19
N ASP A 113 13.84 -31.33 -1.93
CA ASP A 113 13.44 -32.73 -1.80
C ASP A 113 14.27 -33.65 -2.71
N VAL A 114 14.88 -33.10 -3.76
CA VAL A 114 15.84 -33.82 -4.61
C VAL A 114 17.18 -33.89 -3.89
N LYS A 115 17.68 -35.09 -3.61
CA LYS A 115 18.91 -35.33 -2.84
C LYS A 115 19.99 -35.99 -3.68
N SER A 116 21.25 -35.82 -3.25
CA SER A 116 22.38 -36.64 -3.68
C SER A 116 22.17 -38.11 -3.32
N ALA A 117 22.91 -39.01 -3.99
CA ALA A 117 22.77 -40.46 -3.80
C ALA A 117 23.06 -40.91 -2.34
N ASP A 118 23.91 -40.18 -1.64
CA ASP A 118 24.26 -40.38 -0.22
C ASP A 118 23.37 -39.58 0.75
N ASN A 119 22.36 -38.87 0.25
CA ASN A 119 21.47 -37.98 1.02
C ASN A 119 22.16 -36.84 1.80
N SER A 120 23.43 -36.54 1.52
CA SER A 120 24.18 -35.51 2.24
C SER A 120 23.80 -34.08 1.83
N GLN A 121 23.31 -33.88 0.59
CA GLN A 121 23.02 -32.55 0.05
C GLN A 121 21.72 -32.56 -0.78
N SER A 122 20.96 -31.47 -0.70
CA SER A 122 19.82 -31.24 -1.61
C SER A 122 20.24 -30.49 -2.88
N LEU A 123 19.48 -30.62 -3.96
CA LEU A 123 19.70 -29.85 -5.18
C LEU A 123 19.64 -28.34 -4.89
N LEU A 124 18.73 -27.89 -4.03
CA LEU A 124 18.69 -26.50 -3.56
C LEU A 124 20.02 -26.08 -2.91
N SER A 125 20.52 -26.87 -1.95
CA SER A 125 21.79 -26.60 -1.28
C SER A 125 22.97 -26.60 -2.24
N TYR A 126 22.94 -27.46 -3.26
CA TYR A 126 23.95 -27.52 -4.31
C TYR A 126 23.94 -26.28 -5.21
N ILE A 127 22.75 -25.83 -5.64
CA ILE A 127 22.59 -24.61 -6.43
C ILE A 127 23.11 -23.39 -5.68
N VAL A 128 22.79 -23.25 -4.39
CA VAL A 128 23.28 -22.14 -3.56
C VAL A 128 24.81 -22.16 -3.47
N ALA A 129 25.40 -23.31 -3.16
CA ALA A 129 26.86 -23.45 -3.09
C ALA A 129 27.54 -23.18 -4.44
N TYR A 130 26.94 -23.65 -5.53
CA TYR A 130 27.44 -23.41 -6.88
C TYR A 130 27.37 -21.92 -7.24
N TYR A 131 26.25 -21.26 -6.93
CA TYR A 131 26.06 -19.83 -7.16
C TYR A 131 27.14 -19.01 -6.45
N LEU A 132 27.30 -19.23 -5.14
CA LEU A 132 28.29 -18.51 -4.32
C LEU A 132 29.72 -18.75 -4.83
N ARG A 133 30.03 -19.95 -5.32
CA ARG A 133 31.38 -20.26 -5.80
C ARG A 133 31.72 -19.68 -7.18
N HIS A 134 30.73 -19.50 -8.05
CA HIS A 134 30.98 -19.20 -9.47
C HIS A 134 30.40 -17.87 -9.96
N PHE A 135 29.42 -17.30 -9.26
CA PHE A 135 28.73 -16.08 -9.69
C PHE A 135 28.86 -14.92 -8.70
N ASP A 136 29.11 -15.21 -7.43
CA ASP A 136 29.28 -14.20 -6.39
C ASP A 136 30.77 -13.99 -6.08
N GLU A 137 31.33 -12.92 -6.64
CA GLU A 137 32.74 -12.57 -6.45
C GLU A 137 33.05 -12.16 -5.00
N ASP A 138 32.02 -11.74 -4.25
CA ASP A 138 32.10 -11.28 -2.86
C ASP A 138 31.65 -12.33 -1.85
N ALA A 139 31.41 -13.57 -2.29
CA ALA A 139 31.00 -14.65 -1.41
C ALA A 139 31.94 -14.80 -0.19
N GLY A 140 31.36 -14.70 1.01
CA GLY A 140 32.08 -14.78 2.28
C GLY A 140 32.79 -13.48 2.72
N ARG A 141 32.62 -12.37 1.99
CA ARG A 141 33.07 -11.02 2.39
C ARG A 141 31.93 -10.20 2.98
N GLU A 142 32.27 -9.11 3.67
CA GLU A 142 31.30 -8.14 4.20
C GLU A 142 30.52 -7.42 3.09
N SER A 143 31.06 -7.35 1.87
CA SER A 143 30.43 -6.77 0.68
C SER A 143 29.38 -7.68 0.02
N CYS A 144 29.21 -8.92 0.48
CA CYS A 144 28.26 -9.86 -0.10
C CYS A 144 26.82 -9.33 0.00
N VAL A 145 26.08 -9.37 -1.11
CA VAL A 145 24.69 -8.90 -1.19
C VAL A 145 23.76 -10.08 -1.48
N TYR A 146 22.60 -10.10 -0.83
CA TYR A 146 21.60 -11.11 -1.11
C TYR A 146 21.12 -11.02 -2.59
N PRO A 147 21.25 -12.10 -3.39
CA PRO A 147 21.06 -12.04 -4.84
C PRO A 147 19.59 -12.01 -5.30
N LEU A 148 18.64 -12.03 -4.37
CA LEU A 148 17.20 -12.07 -4.63
C LEU A 148 16.53 -10.86 -3.98
N PRO A 149 15.25 -10.54 -4.34
CA PRO A 149 14.51 -9.51 -3.60
C PRO A 149 14.52 -9.80 -2.11
N GLU A 150 14.61 -8.75 -1.30
CA GLU A 150 14.59 -8.87 0.16
C GLU A 150 13.39 -9.73 0.60
N PRO A 151 13.59 -10.75 1.47
CA PRO A 151 12.52 -11.68 1.84
C PRO A 151 11.28 -10.98 2.42
N GLN A 152 11.50 -9.89 3.16
CA GLN A 152 10.43 -9.09 3.73
C GLN A 152 9.60 -8.39 2.65
N ASP A 153 10.24 -7.78 1.64
CA ASP A 153 9.56 -7.11 0.55
C ASP A 153 8.82 -8.10 -0.36
N LEU A 154 9.45 -9.25 -0.65
CA LEU A 154 8.83 -10.33 -1.40
C LEU A 154 7.61 -10.88 -0.68
N PHE A 155 7.71 -11.10 0.64
CA PHE A 155 6.58 -11.53 1.44
C PHE A 155 5.46 -10.49 1.44
N GLN A 156 5.77 -9.21 1.68
CA GLN A 156 4.76 -8.15 1.63
C GLN A 156 4.07 -8.09 0.26
N ALA A 157 4.84 -8.05 -0.83
CA ALA A 157 4.30 -8.04 -2.19
C ALA A 157 3.39 -9.25 -2.46
N SER A 158 3.74 -10.43 -1.96
CA SER A 158 2.93 -11.65 -2.12
C SER A 158 1.56 -11.60 -1.43
N GLN A 159 1.41 -10.76 -0.40
CA GLN A 159 0.16 -10.61 0.36
C GLN A 159 -0.74 -9.50 -0.20
N MET A 160 -0.25 -8.67 -1.13
CA MET A 160 -0.99 -7.54 -1.67
C MET A 160 -2.07 -7.99 -2.66
N LYS A 161 -3.22 -7.34 -2.61
CA LYS A 161 -4.36 -7.60 -3.50
C LYS A 161 -4.71 -6.36 -4.31
N PHE A 162 -4.85 -6.50 -5.63
CA PHE A 162 -5.22 -5.40 -6.51
C PHE A 162 -6.57 -4.77 -6.13
N GLU A 163 -7.51 -5.57 -5.61
CA GLU A 163 -8.82 -5.07 -5.16
C GLU A 163 -8.69 -4.09 -3.98
N ASP A 164 -7.72 -4.29 -3.10
CA ASP A 164 -7.49 -3.42 -1.95
C ASP A 164 -6.98 -2.05 -2.41
N PHE A 165 -5.99 -2.01 -3.31
CA PHE A 165 -5.51 -0.77 -3.92
C PHE A 165 -6.62 0.00 -4.63
N GLN A 166 -7.43 -0.71 -5.43
CA GLN A 166 -8.54 -0.09 -6.12
C GLN A 166 -9.58 0.48 -5.16
N ARG A 167 -9.87 -0.23 -4.06
CA ARG A 167 -10.81 0.24 -3.04
C ARG A 167 -10.28 1.50 -2.35
N ASP A 168 -9.02 1.49 -1.94
CA ASP A 168 -8.38 2.61 -1.23
C ASP A 168 -8.30 3.86 -2.13
N LEU A 169 -7.88 3.70 -3.40
CA LEU A 169 -7.83 4.79 -4.38
C LEU A 169 -9.22 5.32 -4.73
N ARG A 170 -10.24 4.46 -4.87
CA ARG A 170 -11.62 4.90 -5.09
C ARG A 170 -12.13 5.73 -3.92
N LYS A 171 -11.84 5.30 -2.69
CA LYS A 171 -12.22 6.04 -1.49
C LYS A 171 -11.52 7.40 -1.44
N LEU A 172 -10.20 7.44 -1.62
CA LEU A 172 -9.44 8.69 -1.63
C LEU A 172 -9.93 9.67 -2.70
N ARG A 173 -10.23 9.17 -3.90
CA ARG A 173 -10.80 10.01 -4.97
C ARG A 173 -12.18 10.54 -4.61
N LYS A 174 -13.05 9.71 -4.02
CA LYS A 174 -14.38 10.15 -3.56
C LYS A 174 -14.26 11.23 -2.50
N ASP A 175 -13.42 10.99 -1.49
CA ASP A 175 -13.25 11.91 -0.36
C ASP A 175 -12.61 13.23 -0.82
N LEU A 176 -11.66 13.18 -1.75
CA LEU A 176 -11.09 14.37 -2.40
C LEU A 176 -12.16 15.19 -3.15
N ASN A 177 -13.02 14.54 -3.93
CA ASN A 177 -14.09 15.23 -4.65
C ASN A 177 -15.09 15.88 -3.67
N VAL A 178 -15.44 15.20 -2.58
CA VAL A 178 -16.29 15.75 -1.53
C VAL A 178 -15.61 16.95 -0.88
N CYS A 179 -14.32 16.84 -0.54
CA CYS A 179 -13.55 17.93 0.05
C CYS A 179 -13.50 19.14 -0.88
N SER A 180 -13.27 18.95 -2.18
CA SER A 180 -13.26 20.04 -3.17
C SER A 180 -14.59 20.79 -3.19
N ALA A 181 -15.70 20.06 -3.29
CA ALA A 181 -17.04 20.65 -3.32
C ALA A 181 -17.40 21.36 -2.00
N GLN A 182 -16.97 20.82 -0.86
CA GLN A 182 -17.18 21.46 0.44
C GLN A 182 -16.30 22.70 0.62
N THR A 183 -15.05 22.68 0.17
CA THR A 183 -14.17 23.85 0.21
C THR A 183 -14.73 24.99 -0.63
N GLU A 184 -15.32 24.73 -1.81
CA GLU A 184 -16.01 25.75 -2.61
C GLU A 184 -17.22 26.35 -1.87
N LYS A 185 -18.04 25.53 -1.23
CA LYS A 185 -19.17 26.02 -0.42
C LYS A 185 -18.70 26.89 0.74
N VAL A 186 -17.62 26.48 1.40
CA VAL A 186 -17.06 27.15 2.56
C VAL A 186 -16.33 28.43 2.17
N SER A 187 -15.71 28.52 0.99
CA SER A 187 -14.99 29.72 0.52
C SER A 187 -15.94 30.85 0.10
N LEU A 188 -17.14 30.50 -0.37
CA LEU A 188 -18.22 31.45 -0.66
C LEU A 188 -18.85 32.04 0.61
N GLN A 189 -18.62 31.42 1.77
CA GLN A 189 -19.07 31.91 3.07
C GLN A 189 -17.85 32.40 3.84
N GLY A 190 -17.58 33.71 3.78
CA GLY A 190 -16.47 34.34 4.48
C GLY A 190 -16.45 34.02 5.99
N PRO A 191 -15.37 34.39 6.72
CA PRO A 191 -15.17 34.01 8.12
C PRO A 191 -16.33 34.38 9.07
N ASN A 192 -17.19 35.33 8.69
CA ASN A 192 -18.38 35.77 9.43
C ASN A 192 -19.72 35.45 8.70
N GLY A 193 -19.73 34.56 7.70
CA GLY A 193 -20.91 34.29 6.88
C GLY A 193 -21.22 35.38 5.83
N ALA A 194 -20.35 36.39 5.68
CA ALA A 194 -20.43 37.35 4.59
C ALA A 194 -20.12 36.64 3.27
N ILE A 195 -21.08 36.66 2.33
CA ILE A 195 -20.87 36.14 0.98
C ILE A 195 -19.82 37.04 0.32
N SER A 196 -18.72 36.45 -0.14
CA SER A 196 -17.75 37.15 -0.98
C SER A 196 -18.46 37.52 -2.29
N GLU A 197 -18.76 38.80 -2.48
CA GLU A 197 -19.27 39.27 -3.77
C GLU A 197 -18.26 38.92 -4.87
N PRO A 198 -18.72 38.46 -6.05
CA PRO A 198 -17.82 38.27 -7.16
C PRO A 198 -17.17 39.61 -7.49
N SER A 199 -15.84 39.65 -7.51
CA SER A 199 -15.11 40.81 -7.98
C SER A 199 -15.44 41.02 -9.45
N GLU A 200 -16.30 42.00 -9.74
CA GLU A 200 -16.40 42.60 -11.08
C GLU A 200 -15.05 43.24 -11.40
N ASN A 201 -14.33 42.65 -12.37
CA ASN A 201 -13.42 43.34 -13.31
C ASN A 201 -13.00 42.37 -14.43
#